data_AF-A0A5E4UBU9-F1
#
_entry.id   AF-A0A5E4UBU9-F1
#
_cell.length_a   1.000
_cell.length_b   1.000
_cell.length_c   1.000
_cell.angle_alpha   90.00
_cell.angle_beta   90.00
_cell.angle_gamma   90.00
#
_symmetry.space_group_name_H-M   'P 1'
#
loop_
_entity.id
_entity.type
_entity.pdbx_description
1 polymer ?
#
loop_
_entity_poly.entity_id
_entity_poly.type
_entity_poly.pdbx_seq_one_letter_code
_entity_poly.pdbx_strand_id
1 'polypeptide(L)'
;MGASLTVVSPPVSQAQECVCRVFNAGLTDRLGAANCAARALRGMGYRVVGQILYPERGNRPELRIARDRQTSIGPLLDRAGERLWRKEGCVTRGYAVFQGVTVTWEDA
;
A
#
# COMPACT_ATOMS: atom_id res chain seq x y z
N MET A 1 -58.56 2.81 -8.34
CA MET A 1 -57.37 2.20 -8.97
C MET A 1 -56.23 3.21 -8.90
N GLY A 2 -55.53 3.29 -7.76
CA GLY A 2 -54.41 4.23 -7.56
C GLY A 2 -53.09 3.48 -7.72
N ALA A 3 -52.24 3.91 -8.66
CA ALA A 3 -50.93 3.30 -8.85
C ALA A 3 -50.00 3.71 -7.70
N SER A 4 -49.50 2.72 -6.97
CA SER A 4 -48.49 2.89 -5.92
C SER A 4 -47.10 2.91 -6.56
N LEU A 5 -46.34 3.98 -6.34
CA LEU A 5 -44.95 4.07 -6.79
C LEU A 5 -44.05 3.54 -5.69
N THR A 6 -43.46 2.37 -5.92
CA THR A 6 -42.44 1.80 -5.03
C THR A 6 -41.07 2.35 -5.43
N VAL A 7 -40.42 3.08 -4.52
CA VAL A 7 -39.03 3.51 -4.70
C VAL A 7 -38.14 2.28 -4.59
N VAL A 8 -37.63 1.81 -5.72
CA VAL A 8 -36.60 0.78 -5.76
C VAL A 8 -35.27 1.47 -5.45
N SER A 9 -34.78 1.33 -4.21
CA SER A 9 -33.43 1.75 -3.88
C SER A 9 -32.45 1.03 -4.80
N PRO A 10 -31.57 1.74 -5.53
CA PRO A 10 -30.53 1.06 -6.29
C PRO A 10 -29.70 0.21 -5.32
N PRO A 11 -29.12 -0.92 -5.78
CA PRO A 11 -28.15 -1.63 -4.96
C PRO A 11 -27.11 -0.61 -4.55
N VAL A 12 -26.67 -0.69 -3.29
CA VAL A 12 -25.56 0.09 -2.76
C VAL A 12 -24.34 -0.33 -3.57
N SER A 13 -24.21 0.25 -4.76
CA SER A 13 -23.00 0.27 -5.54
C SER A 13 -22.05 0.94 -4.58
N GLN A 14 -21.14 0.16 -4.00
CA GLN A 14 -20.05 0.68 -3.21
C GLN A 14 -19.49 1.78 -4.07
N ALA A 15 -19.80 3.02 -3.71
CA ALA A 15 -19.35 4.18 -4.44
C ALA A 15 -17.87 3.97 -4.48
N GLN A 16 -17.37 3.63 -5.67
CA GLN A 16 -15.96 3.60 -5.96
C GLN A 16 -15.56 5.00 -5.58
N GLU A 17 -15.00 5.15 -4.37
CA GLU A 17 -14.74 6.44 -3.75
C GLU A 17 -13.98 7.17 -4.82
N CYS A 18 -14.69 8.10 -5.49
CA CYS A 18 -14.12 8.91 -6.54
C CYS A 18 -12.88 9.45 -5.85
N VAL A 19 -11.70 9.15 -6.40
CA VAL A 19 -10.40 9.34 -5.76
C VAL A 19 -10.18 10.83 -5.60
N CYS A 20 -10.93 11.41 -4.69
CA CYS A 20 -10.87 12.77 -4.28
C CYS A 20 -9.58 12.79 -3.49
N ARG A 21 -8.55 13.39 -4.10
CA ARG A 21 -7.30 13.80 -3.46
C ARG A 21 -7.55 14.89 -2.41
N VAL A 22 -8.65 14.74 -1.67
CA VAL A 22 -9.16 15.62 -0.64
C VAL A 22 -8.81 14.94 0.68
N PHE A 23 -8.38 15.73 1.66
CA PHE A 23 -8.12 15.23 3.01
C PHE A 23 -9.41 14.67 3.61
N ASN A 24 -9.59 13.36 3.51
CA ASN A 24 -10.70 12.61 4.10
C ASN A 24 -10.15 11.59 5.11
N ALA A 25 -11.05 10.96 5.88
CA ALA A 25 -10.68 9.98 6.89
C ALA A 25 -9.85 8.82 6.29
N GLY A 26 -10.26 8.29 5.14
CA GLY A 26 -9.55 7.20 4.46
C GLY A 26 -8.13 7.56 3.99
N LEU A 27 -7.89 8.78 3.54
CA LEU A 27 -6.55 9.29 3.22
C LEU A 27 -5.69 9.38 4.49
N THR A 28 -6.28 9.88 5.58
CA THR A 28 -5.59 10.05 6.87
C THR A 28 -5.18 8.70 7.45
N ASP A 29 -6.06 7.70 7.36
CA ASP A 29 -5.77 6.33 7.79
C ASP A 29 -4.65 5.70 6.95
N ARG A 30 -4.71 5.85 5.61
CA ARG A 30 -3.66 5.37 4.69
C ARG A 30 -2.32 6.05 4.97
N LEU A 31 -2.32 7.35 5.20
CA LEU A 31 -1.13 8.13 5.52
C LEU A 31 -0.57 7.75 6.91
N GLY A 32 -1.45 7.52 7.88
CA GLY A 32 -1.09 7.02 9.20
C GLY A 32 -0.38 5.67 9.12
N ALA A 33 -0.98 4.70 8.44
CA ALA A 33 -0.40 3.37 8.22
C ALA A 33 0.96 3.47 7.51
N ALA A 34 1.04 4.23 6.41
CA ALA A 34 2.28 4.41 5.67
C ALA A 34 3.37 5.10 6.50
N ASN A 35 3.04 6.10 7.31
CA ASN A 35 4.01 6.79 8.16
C ASN A 35 4.50 5.91 9.31
N CYS A 36 3.61 5.12 9.93
CA CYS A 36 3.99 4.15 10.97
C CYS A 36 4.97 3.11 10.41
N ALA A 37 4.62 2.52 9.25
CA ALA A 37 5.49 1.56 8.57
C ALA A 37 6.83 2.21 8.17
N ALA A 38 6.83 3.43 7.62
CA ALA A 38 8.03 4.14 7.23
C ALA A 38 8.96 4.43 8.42
N ARG A 39 8.42 4.83 9.58
CA ARG A 39 9.21 5.02 10.81
C ARG A 39 9.81 3.71 11.30
N ALA A 40 9.03 2.63 11.30
CA ALA A 40 9.53 1.31 11.69
C ALA A 40 10.64 0.81 10.73
N LEU A 41 10.48 1.01 9.41
CA LEU A 41 11.52 0.70 8.42
C LEU A 41 12.81 1.49 8.65
N ARG A 42 12.70 2.79 8.93
CA ARG A 42 13.87 3.63 9.28
C ARG A 42 14.53 3.19 10.58
N GLY A 43 13.74 2.79 11.58
CA GLY A 43 14.26 2.22 12.83
C GLY A 43 14.99 0.88 12.64
N MET A 44 14.68 0.15 11.57
CA MET A 44 15.42 -1.06 11.16
C MET A 44 16.63 -0.75 10.27
N GLY A 45 16.92 0.53 9.99
CA GLY A 45 18.06 0.95 9.16
C GLY A 45 17.76 1.07 7.67
N TYR A 46 16.51 0.86 7.23
CA TYR A 46 16.16 1.01 5.82
C TYR A 46 15.92 2.46 5.42
N ARG A 47 16.43 2.85 4.26
CA ARG A 47 16.16 4.15 3.66
C ARG A 47 14.88 4.10 2.81
N VAL A 48 13.81 4.72 3.29
CA VAL A 48 12.58 4.91 2.52
C VAL A 48 12.79 6.06 1.51
N VAL A 49 12.64 5.77 0.22
CA VAL A 49 12.89 6.71 -0.90
C VAL A 49 11.63 7.11 -1.65
N GLY A 50 10.51 6.43 -1.41
CA GLY A 50 9.23 6.78 -2.03
C GLY A 50 8.05 6.27 -1.23
N GLN A 51 6.92 6.93 -1.41
CA GLN A 51 5.65 6.59 -0.77
C GLN A 51 4.51 6.86 -1.76
N ILE A 52 3.64 5.87 -1.92
CA ILE A 52 2.49 5.92 -2.83
C ILE A 52 1.27 5.50 -2.02
N LEU A 53 0.35 6.43 -1.75
CA LEU A 53 -0.82 6.14 -0.91
C LEU A 53 -1.93 5.37 -1.66
N TYR A 54 -2.02 5.58 -2.96
CA TYR A 54 -2.98 4.93 -3.86
C TYR A 54 -2.20 4.33 -5.04
N PRO A 55 -1.60 3.14 -4.88
CA PRO A 55 -0.95 2.50 -6.00
C PRO A 55 -1.98 2.07 -7.04
N GLU A 56 -1.57 2.06 -8.32
CA GLU A 56 -2.42 1.55 -9.40
C GLU A 56 -2.73 0.05 -9.25
N ARG A 57 -1.89 -0.66 -8.49
CA ARG A 57 -2.02 -2.11 -8.26
C ARG A 57 -2.04 -2.39 -6.76
N GLY A 58 -3.14 -2.99 -6.31
CA GLY A 58 -3.37 -3.33 -4.90
C GLY A 58 -4.20 -2.27 -4.16
N ASN A 59 -4.76 -2.66 -3.01
CA ASN A 59 -5.64 -1.79 -2.22
C ASN A 59 -4.90 -1.09 -1.05
N ARG A 60 -3.62 -1.39 -0.87
CA ARG A 60 -2.81 -0.96 0.27
C ARG A 60 -1.83 0.14 -0.16
N PRO A 61 -1.47 1.09 0.71
CA PRO A 61 -0.39 2.02 0.41
C PRO A 61 0.93 1.27 0.18
N GLU A 62 1.81 1.87 -0.60
CA GLU A 62 3.11 1.32 -0.98
C GLU A 62 4.25 2.23 -0.51
N LEU A 63 5.33 1.61 -0.01
CA LEU A 63 6.57 2.26 0.37
C LEU A 63 7.73 1.66 -0.41
N ARG A 64 8.52 2.52 -1.05
CA ARG A 64 9.76 2.12 -1.74
C ARG A 64 10.94 2.31 -0.80
N ILE A 65 11.71 1.26 -0.58
CA ILE A 65 12.98 1.33 0.11
C ILE A 65 14.14 1.18 -0.87
N ALA A 66 15.20 1.96 -0.67
CA ALA A 66 16.45 1.74 -1.38
C ALA A 66 17.19 0.57 -0.72
N ARG A 67 17.60 -0.41 -1.52
CA ARG A 67 18.51 -1.45 -1.05
C ARG A 67 19.91 -0.88 -0.96
N ASP A 68 20.48 -0.99 0.23
CA ASP A 68 21.91 -0.93 0.44
C ASP A 68 22.41 -2.38 0.60
N ARG A 69 23.50 -2.74 -0.10
CA ARG A 69 24.11 -4.08 0.01
C ARG A 69 24.63 -4.36 1.43
N GLN A 70 24.91 -3.32 2.21
CA GLN A 70 25.32 -3.46 3.61
C GLN A 70 24.16 -3.79 4.55
N THR A 71 22.93 -3.43 4.19
CA THR A 71 21.75 -3.65 5.05
C THR A 71 21.06 -4.94 4.62
N SER A 72 20.99 -5.93 5.51
CA SER A 72 20.25 -7.18 5.21
C SER A 72 18.75 -6.92 5.05
N ILE A 73 18.10 -7.61 4.11
CA ILE A 73 16.62 -7.59 3.98
C ILE A 73 15.94 -8.58 4.93
N GLY A 74 16.71 -9.51 5.52
CA GLY A 74 16.20 -10.57 6.40
C GLY A 74 15.26 -10.06 7.49
N PRO A 75 15.65 -9.04 8.29
CA PRO A 75 14.79 -8.50 9.35
C PRO A 75 13.43 -7.97 8.86
N LEU A 76 13.39 -7.38 7.66
CA LEU A 76 12.13 -6.97 7.04
C LEU A 76 11.30 -8.20 6.65
N LEU A 77 11.93 -9.19 6.01
CA LEU A 77 11.24 -10.40 5.59
C LEU A 77 10.67 -11.15 6.80
N ASP A 78 11.45 -11.35 7.87
CA ASP A 78 11.03 -12.05 9.08
C ASP A 78 9.79 -11.44 9.73
N ARG A 79 9.63 -10.12 9.62
CA ARG A 79 8.47 -9.38 10.14
C ARG A 79 7.37 -9.15 9.09
N ALA A 80 7.66 -9.44 7.83
CA ALA A 80 6.70 -9.33 6.76
C ALA A 80 5.89 -10.62 6.62
N GLY A 81 4.61 -10.46 6.29
CA GLY A 81 3.73 -11.57 5.99
C GLY A 81 3.97 -12.08 4.58
N GLU A 82 3.12 -11.67 3.65
CA GLU A 82 3.21 -12.04 2.24
C GLU A 82 4.47 -11.45 1.60
N ARG A 83 5.17 -12.27 0.79
CA ARG A 83 6.39 -11.90 0.08
C ARG A 83 6.26 -12.34 -1.36
N LEU A 84 6.71 -11.51 -2.28
CA LEU A 84 6.62 -11.77 -3.70
C LEU A 84 7.82 -11.15 -4.42
N TRP A 85 8.44 -11.91 -5.29
CA TRP A 85 9.51 -11.41 -6.17
C TRP A 85 8.98 -11.38 -7.59
N ARG A 86 9.14 -10.24 -8.27
CA ARG A 86 8.85 -10.10 -9.70
C ARG A 86 10.08 -9.64 -10.44
N LYS A 87 10.30 -10.22 -11.60
CA LYS A 87 11.28 -9.75 -12.55
C LYS A 87 10.63 -8.66 -13.41
N GLU A 88 11.08 -7.42 -13.27
CA GLU A 88 10.64 -6.29 -14.09
C GLU A 88 11.82 -5.88 -14.99
N GLY A 89 11.79 -6.37 -16.24
CA GLY A 89 12.89 -6.20 -17.19
C GLY A 89 14.17 -6.89 -16.72
N CYS A 90 15.23 -6.11 -16.52
CA CYS A 90 16.54 -6.58 -16.05
C CYS A 90 16.69 -6.58 -14.53
N VAL A 91 15.70 -6.08 -13.77
CA VAL A 91 15.79 -5.91 -12.32
C VAL A 91 14.81 -6.84 -11.62
N THR A 92 15.23 -7.47 -10.53
CA THR A 92 14.35 -8.24 -9.66
C THR A 92 13.80 -7.29 -8.59
N ARG A 93 12.49 -7.09 -8.56
CA ARG A 93 11.82 -6.29 -7.54
C ARG A 93 11.17 -7.18 -6.49
N GLY A 94 11.54 -6.99 -5.24
CA GLY A 94 10.91 -7.61 -4.08
C GLY A 94 9.72 -6.79 -3.61
N TYR A 95 8.68 -7.48 -3.20
CA TYR A 95 7.45 -6.96 -2.62
C TYR A 95 7.20 -7.72 -1.32
N ALA A 96 6.89 -7.01 -0.23
CA ALA A 96 6.49 -7.63 1.01
C ALA A 96 5.42 -6.81 1.73
N VAL A 97 4.49 -7.48 2.41
CA VAL A 97 3.47 -6.80 3.22
C VAL A 97 3.99 -6.63 4.64
N PHE A 98 4.16 -5.38 5.07
CA PHE A 98 4.63 -5.00 6.41
C PHE A 98 3.66 -4.01 7.04
N GLN A 99 3.10 -4.36 8.20
CA GLN A 99 2.10 -3.54 8.92
C GLN A 99 0.92 -3.07 8.04
N GLY A 100 0.48 -3.93 7.12
CA GLY A 100 -0.62 -3.61 6.21
C GLY A 100 -0.24 -2.73 5.00
N VAL A 101 1.03 -2.36 4.87
CA VAL A 101 1.59 -1.56 3.78
C VAL A 101 2.45 -2.45 2.88
N THR A 102 2.37 -2.26 1.57
CA THR A 102 3.26 -2.96 0.62
C THR A 102 4.61 -2.27 0.62
N VAL A 103 5.68 -2.98 0.93
CA VAL A 103 7.05 -2.49 0.86
C VAL A 103 7.71 -3.07 -0.37
N THR A 104 8.33 -2.22 -1.19
CA THR A 104 8.95 -2.60 -2.45
C THR A 104 10.40 -2.15 -2.51
N TRP A 105 11.23 -3.00 -3.10
CA TRP A 105 12.66 -2.74 -3.23
C TRP A 105 13.24 -3.44 -4.45
N GLU A 106 14.29 -2.87 -5.02
CA GLU A 106 15.00 -3.43 -6.17
C GLU A 106 16.22 -4.20 -5.67
N ASP A 107 16.33 -5.46 -6.06
CA ASP A 107 17.49 -6.31 -5.81
C ASP A 107 18.50 -6.07 -6.94
N ALA A 108 19.67 -5.53 -6.58
CA ALA A 108 20.70 -5.03 -7.49
C ALA A 108 22.02 -5.79 -7.39
#